data_AF-A0A9D1N823-F1
#
_entry.id   AF-A0A9D1N823-F1
#
_cell.length_a   1.000
_cell.length_b   1.000
_cell.length_c   1.000
_cell.angle_alpha   90.00
_cell.angle_beta   90.00
_cell.angle_gamma   90.00
#
_symmetry.space_group_name_H-M   'P 1'
#
loop_
_entity.id
_entity.type
_entity.pdbx_description
1 polymer ?
#
loop_
_entity_poly.entity_id
_entity_poly.type
_entity_poly.pdbx_seq_one_letter_code
_entity_poly.pdbx_strand_id
1 'polypeptide(L)'
;MGKLINNRRAMKLALAGLIVVIVGFAAVLFFMSYGGRGEAAAESSVETTGSQAMKIDTSSDYAEELYGCKVDDVNDTAAVVKLLEAMGLENVTGKYTATIAAEGDIRVLTVTFEDSVQKANKKTLDDNMVICAQQMMALMPSVDKVQWTYSLRSADAEEETTTVSLDEAGAREQLSRNIDKYGESARAFRNLLQEQAGEE
;
A
#
# COMPACT_ATOMS: atom_id res chain seq x y z
N MET A 1 -7.60 26.73 54.25
CA MET A 1 -7.19 27.67 53.19
C MET A 1 -6.70 26.85 52.00
N GLY A 2 -7.60 26.58 51.04
CA GLY A 2 -7.27 25.83 49.83
C GLY A 2 -6.65 26.75 48.78
N LYS A 3 -5.55 26.31 48.17
CA LYS A 3 -5.02 26.90 46.93
C LYS A 3 -5.35 25.95 45.78
N LEU A 4 -6.40 26.30 45.05
CA LEU A 4 -6.69 25.81 43.70
C LEU A 4 -5.59 26.31 42.76
N ILE A 5 -4.68 25.43 42.36
CA ILE A 5 -3.81 25.69 41.22
C ILE A 5 -4.57 25.24 39.98
N ASN A 6 -5.25 26.21 39.36
CA ASN A 6 -5.75 26.13 37.99
C ASN A 6 -4.58 25.83 37.05
N ASN A 7 -4.42 24.57 36.64
CA ASN A 7 -3.55 24.25 35.51
C ASN A 7 -4.40 24.08 34.26
N ARG A 8 -4.70 25.23 33.64
CA ARG A 8 -5.14 25.37 32.24
C ARG A 8 -4.02 24.94 31.29
N ARG A 9 -3.66 23.67 31.32
CA ARG A 9 -3.04 22.97 30.19
C ARG A 9 -4.01 21.85 29.83
N ALA A 10 -5.19 22.25 29.34
CA ALA A 10 -5.47 22.10 27.92
C ALA A 10 -5.15 20.69 27.43
N MET A 11 -5.87 19.74 28.04
CA MET A 11 -6.51 18.59 27.41
C MET A 11 -6.71 18.86 25.90
N LYS A 12 -5.67 18.60 25.11
CA LYS A 12 -5.80 18.39 23.67
C LYS A 12 -6.38 16.98 23.56
N LEU A 13 -7.70 16.93 23.40
CA LEU A 13 -8.41 15.77 22.89
C LEU A 13 -7.67 15.30 21.62
N ALA A 14 -6.82 14.27 21.76
CA ALA A 14 -6.38 13.47 20.65
C ALA A 14 -7.62 12.71 20.16
N LEU A 15 -8.40 13.37 19.30
CA LEU A 15 -9.42 12.71 18.52
C LEU A 15 -8.66 11.84 17.51
N ALA A 16 -8.34 10.61 17.90
CA ALA A 16 -7.78 9.62 17.00
C ALA A 16 -8.86 9.25 15.98
N GLY A 17 -8.87 9.96 14.85
CA GLY A 17 -9.69 9.62 13.69
C GLY A 17 -9.12 8.37 13.04
N LEU A 18 -9.76 7.22 13.29
CA LEU A 18 -9.54 6.02 12.51
C LEU A 18 -10.34 6.18 11.21
N ILE A 19 -9.66 6.19 10.08
CA ILE A 19 -10.30 6.13 8.76
C ILE A 19 -10.19 4.71 8.25
N VAL A 20 -11.32 4.10 7.90
CA VAL A 20 -11.40 2.76 7.31
C VAL A 20 -11.86 2.88 5.88
N VAL A 21 -11.03 2.39 4.95
CA VAL A 21 -11.32 2.29 3.53
C VAL A 21 -11.40 0.81 3.17
N ILE A 22 -12.54 0.39 2.62
CA ILE A 22 -12.79 -0.97 2.14
C ILE A 22 -12.84 -0.90 0.62
N VAL A 23 -11.84 -1.47 -0.07
CA VAL A 23 -11.83 -1.58 -1.54
C VAL A 23 -12.08 -3.05 -1.87
N GLY A 24 -13.21 -3.34 -2.52
CA GLY A 24 -13.52 -4.68 -2.98
C GLY A 24 -14.41 -4.60 -4.21
N PHE A 25 -13.89 -5.03 -5.36
CA PHE A 25 -14.70 -5.22 -6.57
C PHE A 25 -14.67 -6.66 -7.06
N ALA A 26 -15.82 -7.10 -7.58
CA ALA A 26 -16.01 -8.45 -8.11
C ALA A 26 -15.31 -8.61 -9.46
N ALA A 27 -14.59 -9.73 -9.61
CA ALA A 27 -13.79 -10.11 -10.77
C ALA A 27 -14.50 -9.94 -12.13
N VAL A 28 -13.75 -9.46 -13.12
CA VAL A 28 -14.06 -9.69 -14.55
C VAL A 28 -12.88 -10.42 -15.18
N LEU A 29 -12.97 -11.75 -15.22
CA LEU A 29 -12.08 -12.60 -15.99
C LEU A 29 -12.41 -12.44 -17.48
N PHE A 30 -11.49 -11.87 -18.26
CA PHE A 30 -11.54 -11.94 -19.72
C PHE A 30 -10.58 -13.04 -20.22
N PHE A 31 -11.02 -14.30 -20.17
CA PHE A 31 -10.34 -15.38 -20.89
C PHE A 31 -10.81 -15.39 -22.34
N MET A 32 -9.93 -14.96 -23.25
CA MET A 32 -10.09 -15.20 -24.67
C MET A 32 -9.78 -16.68 -24.96
N SER A 33 -10.85 -17.39 -25.30
CA SER A 33 -10.98 -18.78 -25.78
C SER A 33 -9.80 -19.35 -26.59
N TYR A 34 -9.31 -20.53 -26.19
CA TYR A 34 -9.04 -21.64 -27.12
C TYR A 34 -9.45 -22.97 -26.47
N GLY A 35 -10.22 -23.77 -27.20
CA GLY A 35 -11.08 -24.82 -26.67
C GLY A 35 -10.41 -26.11 -26.18
N GLY A 36 -11.14 -26.82 -25.33
CA GLY A 36 -10.81 -28.17 -24.88
C GLY A 36 -11.76 -28.65 -23.78
N ARG A 37 -12.66 -29.56 -24.13
CA ARG A 37 -13.65 -30.22 -23.28
C ARG A 37 -12.99 -31.04 -22.16
N GLY A 38 -13.37 -30.80 -20.91
CA GLY A 38 -13.05 -31.67 -19.75
C GLY A 38 -13.62 -31.11 -18.45
N GLU A 39 -14.69 -31.72 -17.94
CA GLU A 39 -15.16 -31.56 -16.55
C GLU A 39 -14.16 -32.25 -15.60
N ALA A 40 -13.54 -31.50 -14.68
CA ALA A 40 -13.16 -31.96 -13.33
C ALA A 40 -12.57 -30.81 -12.50
N ALA A 41 -13.03 -30.72 -11.25
CA ALA A 41 -12.48 -29.98 -10.11
C ALA A 41 -12.35 -28.45 -10.27
N ALA A 42 -13.35 -27.73 -9.74
CA ALA A 42 -13.17 -26.36 -9.27
C ALA A 42 -12.25 -26.37 -8.03
N GLU A 43 -10.95 -26.51 -8.24
CA GLU A 43 -9.99 -25.96 -7.30
C GLU A 43 -10.05 -24.45 -7.47
N SER A 44 -10.55 -23.76 -6.44
CA SER A 44 -10.45 -22.31 -6.32
C SER A 44 -8.98 -21.97 -6.08
N SER A 45 -8.16 -22.07 -7.11
CA SER A 45 -6.78 -21.60 -7.12
C SER A 45 -6.80 -20.08 -7.18
N VAL A 46 -6.96 -19.47 -6.00
CA VAL A 46 -6.37 -18.16 -5.69
C VAL A 46 -4.85 -18.36 -5.65
N GLU A 47 -4.27 -18.71 -6.79
CA GLU A 47 -2.83 -18.80 -6.99
C GLU A 47 -2.47 -17.71 -7.98
N THR A 48 -1.97 -16.56 -7.52
CA THR A 48 -0.85 -15.78 -8.12
C THR A 48 -0.73 -14.34 -7.63
N THR A 49 -1.47 -13.86 -6.64
CA THR A 49 -1.23 -12.48 -6.17
C THR A 49 0.08 -12.40 -5.35
N GLY A 50 1.06 -11.64 -5.84
CA GLY A 50 2.37 -11.43 -5.19
C GLY A 50 3.49 -12.44 -5.53
N SER A 51 3.30 -13.37 -6.48
CA SER A 51 4.34 -14.36 -6.83
C SER A 51 5.36 -13.87 -7.87
N GLN A 52 5.04 -12.80 -8.60
CA GLN A 52 5.89 -12.22 -9.64
C GLN A 52 6.35 -10.82 -9.25
N ALA A 53 7.56 -10.44 -9.66
CA ALA A 53 8.07 -9.09 -9.49
C ALA A 53 7.16 -8.10 -10.25
N MET A 54 6.81 -7.00 -9.59
CA MET A 54 5.99 -5.95 -10.18
C MET A 54 6.71 -5.35 -11.40
N LYS A 55 6.00 -5.28 -12.53
CA LYS A 55 6.47 -4.50 -13.68
C LYS A 55 6.10 -3.05 -13.46
N ILE A 56 7.11 -2.18 -13.43
CA ILE A 56 6.92 -0.75 -13.24
C ILE A 56 6.79 -0.08 -14.60
N ASP A 57 5.70 0.66 -14.80
CA ASP A 57 5.52 1.50 -15.98
C ASP A 57 6.23 2.84 -15.72
N THR A 58 7.29 3.12 -16.49
CA THR A 58 8.09 4.34 -16.34
C THR A 58 7.69 5.44 -17.32
N SER A 59 6.57 5.27 -18.03
CA SER A 59 6.07 6.24 -19.01
C SER A 59 5.67 7.56 -18.34
N SER A 60 5.74 8.65 -19.12
CA SER A 60 5.28 9.96 -18.64
C SER A 60 3.78 9.96 -18.37
N ASP A 61 3.01 9.32 -19.24
CA ASP A 61 1.55 9.28 -19.15
C ASP A 61 1.10 8.59 -17.85
N TYR A 62 1.72 7.46 -17.50
CA TYR A 62 1.42 6.76 -16.25
C TYR A 62 1.82 7.58 -15.02
N ALA A 63 2.99 8.21 -15.04
CA ALA A 63 3.42 9.08 -13.95
C ALA A 63 2.51 10.30 -13.77
N GLU A 64 2.01 10.90 -14.85
CA GLU A 64 1.06 12.01 -14.82
C GLU A 64 -0.31 11.57 -14.28
N GLU A 65 -0.80 10.39 -14.69
CA GLU A 65 -2.05 9.82 -14.19
C GLU A 65 -2.00 9.57 -12.68
N LEU A 66 -0.96 8.88 -12.20
CA LEU A 66 -0.78 8.62 -10.77
C LEU A 66 -0.57 9.91 -9.97
N TYR A 67 0.26 10.82 -10.46
CA TYR A 67 0.48 12.11 -9.80
C TYR A 67 -0.79 12.95 -9.74
N GLY A 68 -1.66 12.88 -10.76
CA GLY A 68 -2.98 13.49 -10.76
C GLY A 68 -3.94 12.92 -9.71
N CYS A 69 -3.59 11.79 -9.10
CA CYS A 69 -4.31 11.18 -7.97
C CYS A 69 -3.65 11.44 -6.62
N LYS A 70 -2.64 12.33 -6.54
CA LYS A 70 -1.99 12.73 -5.29
C LYS A 70 -3.03 13.13 -4.23
N VAL A 71 -2.81 12.69 -2.99
CA VAL A 71 -3.71 12.92 -1.86
C VAL A 71 -3.10 13.96 -0.92
N ASP A 72 -3.62 15.19 -0.97
CA ASP A 72 -3.18 16.27 -0.08
C ASP A 72 -3.82 16.17 1.32
N ASP A 73 -5.04 15.64 1.41
CA ASP A 73 -5.75 15.38 2.67
C ASP A 73 -6.17 13.91 2.77
N VAL A 74 -5.54 13.15 3.65
CA VAL A 74 -5.86 11.73 3.90
C VAL A 74 -7.25 11.53 4.52
N ASN A 75 -7.92 12.59 4.97
CA ASN A 75 -9.32 12.52 5.37
C ASN A 75 -10.28 12.46 4.18
N ASP A 76 -9.82 12.80 2.97
CA ASP A 76 -10.55 12.54 1.73
C ASP A 76 -10.39 11.08 1.34
N THR A 77 -11.28 10.25 1.87
CA THR A 77 -11.29 8.80 1.60
C THR A 77 -11.46 8.48 0.13
N ALA A 78 -12.17 9.33 -0.64
CA ALA A 78 -12.37 9.10 -2.07
C ALA A 78 -11.06 9.34 -2.84
N ALA A 79 -10.28 10.36 -2.45
CA ALA A 79 -8.95 10.59 -3.02
C ALA A 79 -7.98 9.44 -2.68
N VAL A 80 -7.98 8.95 -1.43
CA VAL A 80 -7.18 7.78 -1.03
C VAL A 80 -7.55 6.54 -1.84
N VAL A 81 -8.84 6.21 -1.95
CA VAL A 81 -9.32 5.08 -2.77
C VAL A 81 -8.84 5.22 -4.21
N LYS A 82 -9.08 6.38 -4.82
CA LYS A 82 -8.72 6.65 -6.21
C LYS A 82 -7.22 6.44 -6.45
N LEU A 83 -6.37 6.89 -5.52
CA LEU A 83 -4.92 6.68 -5.63
C LEU A 83 -4.56 5.19 -5.57
N LEU A 84 -5.05 4.46 -4.57
CA LEU A 84 -4.70 3.03 -4.39
C LEU A 84 -5.21 2.17 -5.56
N GLU A 85 -6.36 2.53 -6.14
CA GLU A 85 -6.90 1.92 -7.36
C GLU A 85 -6.03 2.24 -8.58
N ALA A 86 -5.65 3.51 -8.77
CA ALA A 86 -4.81 3.92 -9.91
C ALA A 86 -3.42 3.26 -9.86
N MET A 87 -2.87 3.04 -8.65
CA MET A 87 -1.64 2.26 -8.44
C MET A 87 -1.80 0.76 -8.77
N GLY A 88 -3.04 0.27 -8.87
CA GLY A 88 -3.31 -1.15 -9.09
C GLY A 88 -2.89 -2.02 -7.91
N LEU A 89 -2.98 -1.52 -6.66
CA LEU A 89 -2.50 -2.22 -5.46
C LEU A 89 -3.11 -3.62 -5.30
N GLU A 90 -4.37 -3.79 -5.68
CA GLU A 90 -5.08 -5.08 -5.63
C GLU A 90 -4.37 -6.15 -6.49
N ASN A 91 -3.68 -5.78 -7.58
CA ASN A 91 -2.90 -6.70 -8.40
C ASN A 91 -1.64 -7.23 -7.67
N VAL A 92 -1.20 -6.54 -6.61
CA VAL A 92 -0.05 -6.93 -5.79
C VAL A 92 -0.50 -7.69 -4.55
N THR A 93 -1.57 -7.23 -3.90
CA THR A 93 -1.97 -7.72 -2.56
C THR A 93 -3.14 -8.70 -2.58
N GLY A 94 -3.91 -8.73 -3.67
CA GLY A 94 -5.25 -9.30 -3.67
C GLY A 94 -6.20 -8.34 -2.96
N LYS A 95 -7.36 -8.82 -2.53
CA LYS A 95 -8.29 -7.99 -1.78
C LYS A 95 -7.64 -7.49 -0.49
N TYR A 96 -7.88 -6.23 -0.17
CA TYR A 96 -7.29 -5.58 0.98
C TYR A 96 -8.23 -4.56 1.60
N THR A 97 -7.96 -4.27 2.87
CA THR A 97 -8.49 -3.09 3.57
C THR A 97 -7.35 -2.13 3.83
N ALA A 98 -7.62 -0.83 3.71
CA ALA A 98 -6.65 0.22 3.99
C ALA A 98 -7.18 1.09 5.14
N THR A 99 -6.34 1.35 6.13
CA THR A 99 -6.68 2.23 7.25
C THR A 99 -5.59 3.26 7.47
N ILE A 100 -5.98 4.49 7.81
CA ILE A 100 -5.03 5.54 8.18
C ILE A 100 -5.32 5.92 9.63
N ALA A 101 -4.28 5.87 10.46
CA ALA A 101 -4.36 6.21 11.87
C ALA A 101 -3.14 7.05 12.29
N ALA A 102 -3.34 7.88 13.31
CA ALA A 102 -2.23 8.57 13.96
C ALA A 102 -1.59 7.66 15.03
N GLU A 103 -0.29 7.46 14.95
CA GLU A 103 0.52 6.78 15.97
C GLU A 103 1.49 7.79 16.57
N GLY A 104 1.09 8.43 17.68
CA GLY A 104 1.85 9.53 18.25
C GLY A 104 1.82 10.76 17.33
N ASP A 105 3.00 11.18 16.87
CA ASP A 105 3.16 12.35 15.98
C ASP A 105 3.20 11.98 14.48
N ILE A 106 3.14 10.69 14.15
CA ILE A 106 3.15 10.20 12.76
C ILE A 106 1.78 9.68 12.33
N ARG A 107 1.53 9.65 11.02
CA ARG A 107 0.40 8.96 10.39
C ARG A 107 0.86 7.69 9.70
N VAL A 108 0.16 6.61 9.97
CA VAL A 108 0.45 5.27 9.45
C VAL A 108 -0.69 4.82 8.55
N LEU A 109 -0.37 4.50 7.29
CA LEU A 109 -1.25 3.76 6.39
C LEU A 109 -1.02 2.27 6.61
N THR A 110 -2.04 1.54 7.07
CA THR A 110 -2.00 0.09 7.22
C THR A 110 -2.84 -0.57 6.12
N VAL A 111 -2.21 -1.43 5.32
CA VAL A 111 -2.85 -2.29 4.31
C VAL A 111 -2.95 -3.70 4.86
N THR A 112 -4.16 -4.20 5.08
CA THR A 112 -4.40 -5.56 5.59
C THR A 112 -4.99 -6.42 4.50
N PHE A 113 -4.31 -7.51 4.17
CA PHE A 113 -4.68 -8.39 3.08
C PHE A 113 -5.77 -9.34 3.56
N GLU A 114 -6.77 -9.58 2.74
CA GLU A 114 -7.85 -10.52 3.08
C GLU A 114 -7.43 -11.97 2.84
N ASP A 115 -6.58 -12.19 1.83
CA ASP A 115 -6.12 -13.53 1.44
C ASP A 115 -4.79 -13.91 2.09
N SER A 116 -4.61 -15.21 2.33
CA SER A 116 -3.34 -15.77 2.82
C SER A 116 -2.28 -15.79 1.72
N VAL A 117 -1.03 -15.51 2.08
CA VAL A 117 0.14 -15.53 1.20
C VAL A 117 0.91 -16.82 1.40
N GLN A 118 1.30 -17.50 0.31
CA GLN A 118 2.17 -18.66 0.40
C GLN A 118 3.58 -18.26 0.85
N LYS A 119 4.19 -19.01 1.77
CA LYS A 119 5.55 -18.74 2.27
C LYS A 119 6.61 -18.59 1.17
N ALA A 120 6.47 -19.32 0.06
CA ALA A 120 7.36 -19.21 -1.10
C ALA A 120 7.31 -17.84 -1.79
N ASN A 121 6.17 -17.14 -1.72
CA ASN A 121 5.95 -15.85 -2.38
C ASN A 121 6.26 -14.65 -1.47
N LYS A 122 6.53 -14.89 -0.18
CA LYS A 122 6.72 -13.84 0.83
C LYS A 122 7.70 -12.76 0.38
N LYS A 123 8.88 -13.18 -0.10
CA LYS A 123 9.94 -12.24 -0.48
C LYS A 123 9.50 -11.36 -1.64
N THR A 124 9.02 -11.96 -2.73
CA THR A 124 8.56 -11.22 -3.91
C THR A 124 7.43 -10.25 -3.58
N LEU A 125 6.49 -10.68 -2.74
CA LEU A 125 5.42 -9.82 -2.26
C LEU A 125 5.95 -8.64 -1.45
N ASP A 126 6.81 -8.89 -0.46
CA ASP A 126 7.36 -7.82 0.37
C ASP A 126 8.19 -6.83 -0.47
N ASP A 127 8.97 -7.30 -1.44
CA ASP A 127 9.71 -6.46 -2.38
C ASP A 127 8.75 -5.57 -3.19
N ASN A 128 7.65 -6.13 -3.72
CA ASN A 128 6.62 -5.37 -4.42
C ASN A 128 5.93 -4.34 -3.51
N MET A 129 5.64 -4.73 -2.27
CA MET A 129 5.01 -3.83 -1.30
C MET A 129 5.91 -2.68 -0.87
N VAL A 130 7.22 -2.88 -0.84
CA VAL A 130 8.17 -1.78 -0.62
C VAL A 130 8.08 -0.76 -1.77
N ILE A 131 8.02 -1.21 -3.02
CA ILE A 131 7.81 -0.33 -4.19
C ILE A 131 6.50 0.46 -4.06
N CYS A 132 5.39 -0.23 -3.76
CA CYS A 132 4.10 0.40 -3.56
C CYS A 132 4.11 1.39 -2.38
N ALA A 133 4.73 1.03 -1.26
CA ALA A 133 4.82 1.87 -0.07
C ALA A 133 5.56 3.19 -0.36
N GLN A 134 6.69 3.13 -1.07
CA GLN A 134 7.41 4.33 -1.51
C GLN A 134 6.51 5.24 -2.37
N GLN A 135 5.79 4.66 -3.34
CA GLN A 135 4.87 5.43 -4.19
C GLN A 135 3.73 6.06 -3.38
N MET A 136 3.13 5.32 -2.42
CA MET A 136 2.11 5.86 -1.51
C MET A 136 2.64 7.02 -0.68
N MET A 137 3.85 6.90 -0.12
CA MET A 137 4.45 7.96 0.70
C MET A 137 4.78 9.21 -0.14
N ALA A 138 5.21 9.03 -1.39
CA ALA A 138 5.46 10.16 -2.30
C ALA A 138 4.16 10.88 -2.71
N LEU A 139 3.07 10.14 -2.93
CA LEU A 139 1.78 10.68 -3.38
C LEU A 139 0.81 11.00 -2.25
N MET A 140 1.13 10.65 -1.01
CA MET A 140 0.38 11.01 0.20
C MET A 140 1.34 11.60 1.23
N PRO A 141 1.82 12.85 1.04
CA PRO A 141 2.93 13.42 1.83
C PRO A 141 2.63 13.57 3.33
N SER A 142 1.39 13.38 3.77
CA SER A 142 1.06 13.36 5.20
C SER A 142 1.13 11.97 5.84
N VAL A 143 1.45 10.91 5.09
CA VAL A 143 1.71 9.56 5.62
C VAL A 143 3.21 9.35 5.77
N ASP A 144 3.63 9.14 7.01
CA ASP A 144 5.05 9.00 7.38
C ASP A 144 5.52 7.53 7.34
N LYS A 145 4.57 6.59 7.41
CA LYS A 145 4.84 5.15 7.46
C LYS A 145 3.74 4.37 6.76
N VAL A 146 4.13 3.39 5.97
CA VAL A 146 3.23 2.38 5.41
C VAL A 146 3.52 1.04 6.07
N GLN A 147 2.47 0.34 6.47
CA GLN A 147 2.53 -0.98 7.07
C GLN A 147 1.63 -1.91 6.26
N TRP A 148 2.06 -3.15 6.04
CA TRP A 148 1.21 -4.18 5.45
C TRP A 148 1.19 -5.43 6.31
N THR A 149 0.02 -6.06 6.38
CA THR A 149 -0.25 -7.22 7.23
C THR A 149 -0.95 -8.30 6.42
N TYR A 150 -0.47 -9.54 6.52
CA TYR A 150 -1.03 -10.70 5.83
C TYR A 150 -0.85 -11.97 6.64
N SER A 151 -1.70 -12.96 6.40
CA SER A 151 -1.53 -14.32 6.93
C SER A 151 -0.58 -15.10 6.03
N LEU A 152 0.46 -15.70 6.62
CA LEU A 152 1.43 -16.52 5.91
C LEU A 152 1.06 -17.99 6.05
N ARG A 153 0.75 -18.63 4.92
CA ARG A 153 0.46 -20.06 4.86
C ARG A 153 1.72 -20.85 4.56
N SER A 154 1.95 -21.90 5.35
CA SER A 154 2.92 -22.95 5.05
C SER A 154 2.20 -24.29 4.94
N ALA A 155 2.76 -25.24 4.19
CA ALA A 155 2.08 -26.51 3.89
C ALA A 155 1.72 -27.33 5.14
N ASP A 156 2.50 -27.17 6.22
CA ASP A 156 2.44 -28.06 7.39
C ASP A 156 2.27 -27.31 8.73
N ALA A 157 1.97 -26.00 8.71
CA ALA A 157 1.79 -25.22 9.94
C ALA A 157 0.59 -24.29 9.88
N GLU A 158 0.11 -23.88 11.06
CA GLU A 158 -0.93 -22.87 11.21
C GLU A 158 -0.51 -21.56 10.53
N GLU A 159 -1.51 -20.80 10.05
CA GLU A 159 -1.26 -19.51 9.42
C GLU A 159 -0.68 -18.53 10.45
N GLU A 160 0.44 -17.91 10.08
CA GLU A 160 1.13 -16.93 10.93
C GLU A 160 0.85 -15.52 10.41
N THR A 161 0.33 -14.63 11.25
CA THR A 161 0.19 -13.22 10.88
C THR A 161 1.56 -12.56 10.80
N THR A 162 1.88 -12.02 9.64
CA THR A 162 3.09 -11.25 9.38
C THR A 162 2.73 -9.77 9.21
N THR A 163 3.50 -8.89 9.84
CA THR A 163 3.42 -7.45 9.65
C THR A 163 4.79 -6.91 9.27
N VAL A 164 4.83 -6.12 8.20
CA VAL A 164 6.04 -5.44 7.71
C VAL A 164 5.73 -3.96 7.54
N SER A 165 6.74 -3.09 7.69
CA SER A 165 6.56 -1.65 7.54
C SER A 165 7.73 -0.99 6.85
N LEU A 166 7.44 0.12 6.18
CA LEU A 166 8.40 1.05 5.61
C LEU A 166 8.09 2.46 6.15
N ASP A 167 9.10 3.11 6.73
CA ASP A 167 9.07 4.52 7.11
C ASP A 167 10.01 5.34 6.23
N GLU A 168 10.09 6.65 6.47
CA GLU A 168 10.93 7.55 5.66
C GLU A 168 12.41 7.16 5.71
N ALA A 169 12.90 6.70 6.87
CA ALA A 169 14.28 6.27 7.03
C ALA A 169 14.57 5.02 6.18
N GLY A 170 13.69 4.02 6.24
CA GLY A 170 13.79 2.81 5.43
C GLY A 170 13.67 3.08 3.94
N ALA A 171 12.80 4.01 3.52
CA ALA A 171 12.68 4.41 2.12
C ALA A 171 13.99 5.06 1.63
N ARG A 172 14.62 5.90 2.46
CA ARG A 172 15.87 6.58 2.14
C ARG A 172 17.08 5.64 2.02
N GLU A 173 17.07 4.48 2.66
CA GLU A 173 18.14 3.49 2.49
C GLU A 173 18.16 2.89 1.07
N GLN A 174 17.04 2.95 0.35
CA GLN A 174 16.86 2.32 -0.95
C GLN A 174 16.75 3.33 -2.10
N LEU A 175 16.57 4.62 -1.78
CA LEU A 175 16.38 5.69 -2.75
C LEU A 175 17.52 6.70 -2.70
N SER A 176 17.84 7.26 -3.86
CA SER A 176 18.88 8.26 -4.06
C SER A 176 18.54 9.61 -3.42
N ARG A 177 17.26 9.84 -3.09
CA ARG A 177 16.72 11.08 -2.50
C ARG A 177 15.66 10.76 -1.45
N ASN A 178 15.33 11.76 -0.64
CA ASN A 178 14.21 11.68 0.28
C ASN A 178 12.89 11.50 -0.49
N ILE A 179 11.94 10.76 0.10
CA ILE A 179 10.69 10.37 -0.57
C ILE A 179 9.81 11.58 -0.94
N ASP A 180 9.83 12.63 -0.11
CA ASP A 180 9.12 13.88 -0.33
C ASP A 180 9.47 14.54 -1.67
N LYS A 181 10.73 14.41 -2.12
CA LYS A 181 11.22 14.98 -3.38
C LYS A 181 10.60 14.35 -4.60
N TYR A 182 10.25 13.08 -4.55
CA TYR A 182 9.55 12.43 -5.65
C TYR A 182 8.08 12.89 -5.74
N GLY A 183 7.48 13.36 -4.63
CA GLY A 183 6.12 13.89 -4.57
C GLY A 183 5.92 15.35 -5.01
N GLU A 184 6.98 16.05 -5.43
CA GLU A 184 6.93 17.48 -5.78
C GLU A 184 6.32 17.76 -7.16
N SER A 185 6.40 16.82 -8.10
CA SER A 185 5.82 16.95 -9.46
C SER A 185 5.67 15.59 -10.15
N ALA A 186 4.83 15.48 -11.17
CA ALA A 186 4.72 14.27 -12.00
C ALA A 186 6.07 13.83 -12.58
N ARG A 187 6.91 14.79 -12.99
CA ARG A 187 8.27 14.52 -13.45
C ARG A 187 9.15 13.93 -12.34
N ALA A 188 9.07 14.48 -11.13
CA ALA A 188 9.84 13.96 -10.01
C ALA A 188 9.34 12.55 -9.63
N PHE A 189 8.03 12.32 -9.67
CA PHE A 189 7.44 11.01 -9.42
C PHE A 189 7.86 9.99 -10.48
N ARG A 190 7.92 10.37 -11.76
CA ARG A 190 8.47 9.50 -12.81
C ARG A 190 9.90 9.05 -12.51
N ASN A 191 10.74 9.93 -11.95
CA ASN A 191 12.10 9.54 -11.56
C ASN A 191 12.09 8.46 -10.46
N LEU A 192 11.10 8.45 -9.57
CA LEU A 192 10.92 7.36 -8.60
C LEU A 192 10.66 6.05 -9.33
N LEU A 193 9.71 6.06 -10.28
CA LEU A 193 9.36 4.87 -11.06
C LEU A 193 10.57 4.33 -11.85
N GLN A 194 11.35 5.23 -12.46
CA GLN A 194 12.58 4.86 -13.20
C GLN A 194 13.63 4.23 -12.27
N GLU A 195 13.86 4.84 -11.11
CA GLU A 195 14.81 4.32 -10.12
C GLU A 195 14.37 2.95 -9.59
N GLN A 196 13.08 2.77 -9.29
CA GLN A 196 12.51 1.49 -8.87
C GLN A 196 12.59 0.42 -9.98
N ALA A 197 12.53 0.82 -11.25
CA ALA A 197 12.70 -0.07 -12.40
C ALA A 197 14.17 -0.42 -12.69
N GLY A 198 15.13 0.22 -12.02
CA GLY A 198 16.57 0.10 -12.31
C GLY A 198 16.98 0.81 -13.61
N GLU A 199 16.20 1.78 -14.05
CA GLU A 199 16.48 2.63 -15.20
C GLU A 199 17.15 3.92 -14.71
N GLU A 200 18.49 3.99 -14.77
CA GLU A 200 19.27 5.21 -14.52
C GLU A 200 19.37 6.13 -15.74
#